data_AF-A0A250XHP3-F1
#
_entry.id   AF-A0A250XHP3-F1
#
_cell.length_a   1.000
_cell.length_b   1.000
_cell.length_c   1.000
_cell.angle_alpha   90.00
_cell.angle_beta   90.00
_cell.angle_gamma   90.00
#
_symmetry.space_group_name_H-M   'P 1'
#
loop_
_entity.id
_entity.type
_entity.pdbx_description
1 polymer ?
#
loop_
_entity_poly.entity_id
_entity_poly.type
_entity_poly.pdbx_seq_one_letter_code
_entity_poly.pdbx_strand_id
1 'polypeptide(L)'
;MGLSEFLVVLTVLTVNLLLLCSSTSHPSVRQHRACWYHFSSNESSEIVADGRGEHNATDTCYSIDSLDLYRGCLGTVALFLLRILTLSLFAAALVWEHLGPACCASRGLSWNWFTYFTNWTFTLYGAQALLGCYTTFKALRSGSVYQLELKVCEDEEFPIRQEPAERPWRMDQLLSSSTSRVQGVLHLRSASKQRWQHKMFTPTERLFSLLFVVVFCNSITVTLFYWVLCSYQNLKLDNIVRHGGDLVPLFLDLMASRHPVSSSHVQWVVAFPSVYLVFMWGLASSTGRWVYGELDWSKPISLVYYLALVLLMLFSFGTVYLLARCREWYHKFINHRSQNGLCSIKNVAGRHPHEEEASFLPA
;
A
#
# COMPACT_ATOMS: atom_id res chain seq x y z
N MET A 1 -6.56 4.36 -41.07
CA MET A 1 -5.51 4.64 -40.08
C MET A 1 -4.31 5.17 -40.82
N GLY A 2 -3.89 6.39 -40.50
CA GLY A 2 -2.66 6.98 -41.05
C GLY A 2 -1.43 6.32 -40.43
N LEU A 3 -0.32 6.30 -41.15
CA LEU A 3 0.96 5.76 -40.67
C LEU A 3 1.44 6.47 -39.38
N SER A 4 1.16 7.77 -39.25
CA SER A 4 1.50 8.58 -38.07
C SER A 4 0.80 8.11 -36.79
N GLU A 5 -0.48 7.74 -36.88
CA GLU A 5 -1.29 7.24 -35.77
C GLU A 5 -0.70 5.91 -35.27
N PHE A 6 -0.40 4.99 -36.19
CA PHE A 6 0.21 3.69 -35.85
C PHE A 6 1.54 3.85 -35.11
N LEU A 7 2.39 4.78 -35.56
CA LEU A 7 3.70 5.02 -34.95
C LEU A 7 3.59 5.57 -33.53
N VAL A 8 2.59 6.40 -33.23
CA VAL A 8 2.36 6.90 -31.85
C VAL A 8 1.96 5.77 -30.91
N VAL A 9 1.02 4.91 -31.32
CA VAL A 9 0.62 3.74 -30.51
C VAL A 9 1.79 2.80 -30.30
N LEU A 10 2.53 2.50 -31.36
CA LEU A 10 3.70 1.63 -31.26
C LEU A 10 4.75 2.23 -30.33
N THR A 11 4.98 3.55 -30.38
CA THR A 11 5.91 4.24 -29.49
C THR A 11 5.44 4.18 -28.03
N VAL A 12 4.17 4.46 -27.75
CA VAL A 12 3.60 4.39 -26.40
C VAL A 12 3.69 2.96 -25.85
N LEU A 13 3.32 1.95 -26.64
CA LEU A 13 3.43 0.55 -26.26
C LEU A 13 4.89 0.15 -26.02
N THR A 14 5.81 0.59 -26.89
CA THR A 14 7.24 0.30 -26.78
C THR A 14 7.83 0.94 -25.52
N VAL A 15 7.51 2.20 -25.22
CA VAL A 15 7.94 2.88 -24.00
C VAL A 15 7.40 2.14 -22.76
N ASN A 16 6.13 1.74 -22.75
CA ASN A 16 5.57 0.98 -21.64
C ASN A 16 6.23 -0.39 -21.48
N LEU A 17 6.47 -1.11 -22.58
CA LEU A 17 7.19 -2.38 -22.57
C LEU A 17 8.62 -2.20 -22.07
N LEU A 18 9.33 -1.16 -22.52
CA LEU A 18 10.67 -0.83 -22.04
C LEU A 18 10.66 -0.51 -20.54
N LEU A 19 9.70 0.26 -20.04
CA LEU A 19 9.56 0.54 -18.61
C LEU A 19 9.28 -0.74 -17.80
N LEU A 20 8.44 -1.64 -18.30
CA LEU A 20 8.16 -2.95 -17.68
C LEU A 20 9.39 -3.86 -17.69
N CYS A 21 10.15 -3.90 -18.77
CA CYS A 21 11.37 -4.72 -18.92
C CYS A 21 12.55 -4.17 -18.10
N SER A 22 12.70 -2.86 -17.99
CA SER A 22 13.78 -2.20 -17.22
C SER A 22 13.66 -2.48 -15.73
N SER A 23 12.44 -2.60 -15.22
CA SER A 23 12.14 -2.81 -13.80
C SER A 23 12.39 -4.25 -13.32
N THR A 24 12.24 -5.24 -14.21
CA THR A 24 12.42 -6.66 -13.85
C THR A 24 13.87 -7.12 -13.94
N SER A 25 14.69 -6.42 -14.73
CA SER A 25 16.06 -6.83 -15.08
C SER A 25 17.16 -6.18 -14.24
N HIS A 26 16.92 -5.04 -13.57
CA HIS A 26 17.99 -4.32 -12.87
C HIS A 26 18.29 -4.88 -11.46
N PRO A 27 19.50 -5.42 -11.20
CA PRO A 27 19.89 -5.92 -9.88
C PRO A 27 19.96 -4.82 -8.80
N SER A 28 20.20 -3.56 -9.19
CA SER A 28 20.16 -2.41 -8.27
C SER A 28 18.75 -2.09 -7.75
N VAL A 29 17.68 -2.42 -8.50
CA VAL A 29 16.30 -2.30 -8.01
C VAL A 29 16.01 -3.35 -6.93
N ARG A 30 16.63 -4.54 -7.00
CA ARG A 30 16.56 -5.52 -5.90
C ARG A 30 17.25 -5.00 -4.63
N GLN A 31 18.34 -4.25 -4.78
CA GLN A 31 19.08 -3.66 -3.68
C GLN A 31 18.38 -2.42 -3.08
N HIS A 32 17.80 -1.54 -3.91
CA HIS A 32 17.01 -0.40 -3.43
C HIS A 32 15.74 -0.85 -2.69
N ARG A 33 15.07 -1.93 -3.10
CA ARG A 33 13.95 -2.52 -2.34
C ARG A 33 14.32 -2.89 -0.90
N ALA A 34 15.59 -3.20 -0.62
CA ALA A 34 16.08 -3.42 0.74
C ALA A 34 16.29 -2.10 1.52
N CYS A 35 16.81 -1.06 0.85
CA CYS A 35 17.10 0.23 1.48
C CYS A 35 15.84 1.03 1.89
N TRP A 36 14.73 0.92 1.15
CA TRP A 36 13.53 1.71 1.46
C TRP A 36 12.84 1.31 2.78
N TYR A 37 13.00 0.06 3.23
CA TYR A 37 12.58 -0.38 4.57
C TYR A 37 13.63 -0.05 5.66
N HIS A 38 14.86 0.29 5.28
CA HIS A 38 15.93 0.69 6.19
C HIS A 38 15.96 2.21 6.47
N PHE A 39 15.34 3.04 5.62
CA PHE A 39 15.34 4.51 5.79
C PHE A 39 14.56 5.01 7.03
N SER A 40 14.01 4.11 7.85
CA SER A 40 13.37 4.44 9.14
C SER A 40 14.23 4.11 10.36
N SER A 41 15.43 3.52 10.20
CA SER A 41 16.29 3.13 11.34
C SER A 41 17.60 3.91 11.45
N ASN A 42 17.85 4.89 10.58
CA ASN A 42 19.12 5.64 10.57
C ASN A 42 19.09 6.97 11.32
N GLU A 43 17.96 7.39 11.89
CA GLU A 43 17.87 8.66 12.65
C GLU A 43 18.31 8.54 14.13
N SER A 44 18.73 7.37 14.61
CA SER A 44 19.06 7.16 16.03
C SER A 44 20.55 6.92 16.34
N SER A 45 21.48 7.20 15.41
CA SER A 45 22.91 6.91 15.62
C SER A 45 23.85 8.12 15.74
N GLU A 46 23.31 9.31 16.03
CA GLU A 46 24.07 10.43 16.60
C GLU A 46 23.79 10.54 18.12
N ILE A 47 23.91 9.41 18.83
CA ILE A 47 24.09 9.45 20.28
C ILE A 47 25.59 9.55 20.54
N VAL A 48 25.97 10.77 20.92
CA VAL A 48 27.22 11.17 21.53
C VAL A 48 27.82 10.03 22.35
N ALA A 49 29.06 9.68 22.02
CA ALA A 49 29.90 8.76 22.78
C ALA A 49 30.26 9.37 24.15
N ASP A 50 29.29 9.46 25.05
CA ASP A 50 29.56 9.71 26.46
C ASP A 50 29.62 8.36 27.18
N GLY A 51 30.83 8.01 27.61
CA GLY A 51 31.25 6.65 27.95
C GLY A 51 30.72 6.08 29.26
N ARG A 52 29.45 6.29 29.62
CA ARG A 52 28.85 5.67 30.81
C ARG A 52 27.40 5.28 30.60
N GLY A 53 27.19 3.97 30.46
CA GLY A 53 25.88 3.33 30.52
C GLY A 53 25.63 2.46 29.30
N GLU A 54 25.94 1.17 29.41
CA GLU A 54 25.47 0.12 28.49
C GLU A 54 23.93 0.01 28.60
N HIS A 55 23.22 0.98 28.05
CA HIS A 55 21.80 0.80 27.76
C HIS A 55 21.72 -0.04 26.49
N ASN A 56 21.43 -1.33 26.67
CA ASN A 56 21.03 -2.25 25.61
C ASN A 56 19.82 -1.66 24.88
N ALA A 57 20.08 -0.87 23.83
CA ALA A 57 19.09 -0.42 22.88
C ALA A 57 18.57 -1.66 22.15
N THR A 58 17.48 -2.23 22.66
CA THR A 58 16.73 -3.26 21.99
C THR A 58 16.03 -2.64 20.79
N ASP A 59 16.77 -2.55 19.68
CA ASP A 59 16.24 -2.17 18.37
C ASP A 59 15.17 -3.19 17.96
N THR A 60 13.92 -2.85 18.27
CA THR A 60 12.72 -3.61 17.91
C THR A 60 12.46 -3.41 16.43
N CYS A 61 13.03 -4.32 15.63
CA CYS A 61 12.80 -4.37 14.20
C CYS A 61 11.36 -4.82 13.91
N TYR A 62 10.46 -3.88 13.61
CA TYR A 62 9.11 -4.19 13.13
C TYR A 62 9.20 -4.93 11.78
N SER A 63 8.96 -6.25 11.81
CA SER A 63 8.60 -7.05 10.64
C SER A 63 7.15 -6.75 10.32
N ILE A 64 6.86 -6.19 9.14
CA ILE A 64 5.47 -6.11 8.65
C ILE A 64 5.13 -7.51 8.13
N ASP A 65 4.46 -8.30 8.96
CA ASP A 65 4.00 -9.62 8.56
C ASP A 65 2.79 -9.49 7.63
N SER A 66 2.51 -10.49 6.78
CA SER A 66 1.32 -10.50 5.91
C SER A 66 0.00 -10.37 6.69
N LEU A 67 0.03 -10.65 7.99
CA LEU A 67 -1.04 -10.42 8.94
C LEU A 67 -1.30 -8.94 9.26
N ASP A 68 -0.27 -8.10 9.23
CA ASP A 68 -0.39 -6.66 9.44
C ASP A 68 -1.21 -5.99 8.33
N LEU A 69 -1.26 -6.58 7.12
CA LEU A 69 -2.12 -6.12 6.03
C LEU A 69 -3.59 -6.04 6.48
N TYR A 70 -4.00 -6.96 7.36
CA TYR A 70 -5.38 -7.17 7.80
C TYR A 70 -5.60 -6.79 9.28
N ARG A 71 -4.54 -6.52 10.05
CA ARG A 71 -4.57 -5.92 11.39
C ARG A 71 -4.53 -4.37 11.31
N GLY A 72 -5.39 -3.77 10.50
CA GLY A 72 -5.63 -2.33 10.60
C GLY A 72 -6.39 -1.95 11.88
N CYS A 73 -6.60 -0.65 12.14
CA CYS A 73 -7.26 -0.14 13.36
C CYS A 73 -8.62 -0.81 13.66
N LEU A 74 -9.33 -1.25 12.62
CA LEU A 74 -10.69 -1.78 12.70
C LEU A 74 -10.73 -3.30 12.94
N GLY A 75 -9.61 -4.00 12.83
CA GLY A 75 -9.55 -5.47 12.88
C GLY A 75 -10.04 -6.14 11.59
N THR A 76 -9.70 -7.42 11.43
CA THR A 76 -9.90 -8.17 10.16
C THR A 76 -11.38 -8.35 9.81
N VAL A 77 -12.26 -8.51 10.80
CA VAL A 77 -13.71 -8.67 10.58
C VAL A 77 -14.32 -7.38 10.04
N ALA A 78 -14.02 -6.23 10.64
CA ALA A 78 -14.56 -4.95 10.16
C ALA A 78 -14.02 -4.60 8.76
N LEU A 79 -12.74 -4.90 8.48
CA LEU A 79 -12.19 -4.76 7.12
C LEU A 79 -12.92 -5.66 6.12
N PHE A 80 -13.30 -6.87 6.51
CA PHE A 80 -14.10 -7.76 5.65
C PHE A 80 -15.49 -7.18 5.38
N LEU A 81 -16.17 -6.67 6.40
CA LEU A 81 -17.47 -6.02 6.27
C LEU A 81 -17.39 -4.77 5.37
N LEU A 82 -16.35 -3.95 5.52
CA LEU A 82 -16.10 -2.80 4.64
C LEU A 82 -15.97 -3.23 3.17
N ARG A 83 -15.27 -4.33 2.89
CA ARG A 83 -15.09 -4.85 1.53
C ARG A 83 -16.36 -5.49 0.97
N ILE A 84 -17.15 -6.18 1.80
CA ILE A 84 -18.49 -6.65 1.41
C ILE A 84 -19.39 -5.47 1.07
N LEU A 85 -19.37 -4.40 1.87
CA LEU A 85 -20.14 -3.18 1.60
C LEU A 85 -19.70 -2.55 0.26
N THR A 86 -18.39 -2.43 0.04
CA THR A 86 -17.78 -1.94 -1.21
C THR A 86 -18.26 -2.76 -2.41
N LEU A 87 -18.22 -4.09 -2.31
CA LEU A 87 -18.68 -5.01 -3.36
C LEU A 87 -20.21 -4.94 -3.57
N SER A 88 -20.97 -4.76 -2.50
CA SER A 88 -22.43 -4.59 -2.54
C SER A 88 -22.81 -3.29 -3.22
N LEU A 89 -22.10 -2.19 -2.93
CA LEU A 89 -22.29 -0.90 -3.60
C LEU A 89 -21.98 -1.00 -5.10
N PHE A 90 -20.90 -1.71 -5.46
CA PHE A 90 -20.58 -2.01 -6.85
C PHE A 90 -21.69 -2.80 -7.54
N ALA A 91 -22.16 -3.89 -6.93
CA ALA A 91 -23.24 -4.71 -7.47
C ALA A 91 -24.55 -3.93 -7.59
N ALA A 92 -24.89 -3.10 -6.60
CA ALA A 92 -26.07 -2.24 -6.62
C ALA A 92 -25.99 -1.21 -7.76
N ALA A 93 -24.81 -0.60 -7.99
CA ALA A 93 -24.60 0.31 -9.10
C ALA A 93 -24.71 -0.40 -10.47
N LEU A 94 -24.17 -1.63 -10.62
CA LEU A 94 -24.38 -2.45 -11.82
C LEU A 94 -25.87 -2.75 -12.06
N VAL A 95 -26.57 -3.18 -11.01
CA VAL A 95 -28.00 -3.48 -11.07
C VAL A 95 -28.80 -2.23 -11.41
N TRP A 96 -28.49 -1.08 -10.79
CA TRP A 96 -29.13 0.19 -11.09
C TRP A 96 -28.93 0.60 -12.55
N GLU A 97 -27.72 0.46 -13.07
CA GLU A 97 -27.40 0.83 -14.45
C GLU A 97 -28.04 -0.09 -15.48
N HIS A 98 -28.11 -1.40 -15.20
CA HIS A 98 -28.65 -2.38 -16.15
C HIS A 98 -30.16 -2.57 -16.03
N LEU A 99 -30.73 -2.52 -14.82
CA LEU A 99 -32.16 -2.73 -14.58
C LEU A 99 -32.95 -1.42 -14.49
N GLY A 100 -32.32 -0.31 -14.08
CA GLY A 100 -32.99 0.99 -13.97
C GLY A 100 -33.58 1.47 -15.31
N PRO A 101 -32.85 1.40 -16.44
CA PRO A 101 -33.37 1.75 -17.76
C PRO A 101 -34.44 0.78 -18.30
N ALA A 102 -34.46 -0.47 -17.84
CA ALA A 102 -35.48 -1.44 -18.27
C ALA A 102 -36.89 -1.06 -17.76
N CYS A 103 -36.98 -0.33 -16.65
CA CYS A 103 -38.24 0.26 -16.17
C CYS A 103 -38.64 1.55 -16.91
N CYS A 104 -37.72 2.18 -17.65
CA CYS A 104 -37.96 3.36 -18.48
C CYS A 104 -37.73 3.02 -19.96
N ALA A 105 -38.49 2.05 -20.46
CA ALA A 105 -38.46 1.55 -21.81
C ALA A 105 -38.53 2.67 -22.87
N SER A 106 -37.42 2.96 -23.55
CA SER A 106 -37.36 3.58 -24.89
C SER A 106 -35.92 3.84 -25.38
N ARG A 107 -34.91 3.78 -24.52
CA ARG A 107 -33.50 3.93 -24.95
C ARG A 107 -32.90 2.54 -25.09
N GLY A 108 -32.82 2.05 -26.32
CA GLY A 108 -32.30 0.71 -26.65
C GLY A 108 -31.00 0.41 -25.90
N LEU A 109 -30.78 -0.87 -25.58
CA LEU A 109 -29.54 -1.38 -24.96
C LEU A 109 -28.33 -0.90 -25.76
N SER A 110 -27.81 0.27 -25.42
CA SER A 110 -26.63 0.80 -26.07
C SER A 110 -25.44 0.13 -25.40
N TRP A 111 -24.61 -0.55 -26.18
CA TRP A 111 -23.31 -1.09 -25.80
C TRP A 111 -22.33 -0.05 -25.20
N ASN A 112 -22.78 1.18 -25.02
CA ASN A 112 -22.11 2.30 -24.39
C ASN A 112 -21.60 1.99 -22.96
N TRP A 113 -22.10 0.95 -22.29
CA TRP A 113 -21.55 0.52 -21.00
C TRP A 113 -20.09 0.03 -21.10
N PHE A 114 -19.64 -0.51 -22.23
CA PHE A 114 -18.22 -0.91 -22.34
C PHE A 114 -17.31 0.21 -22.84
N THR A 115 -17.87 1.37 -23.22
CA THR A 115 -17.10 2.38 -23.94
C THR A 115 -16.43 3.41 -23.04
N TYR A 116 -16.97 3.72 -21.86
CA TYR A 116 -16.43 4.81 -21.03
C TYR A 116 -15.24 4.40 -20.15
N PHE A 117 -14.34 5.35 -19.91
CA PHE A 117 -13.16 5.19 -19.05
C PHE A 117 -13.56 4.88 -17.61
N THR A 118 -14.66 5.47 -17.17
CA THR A 118 -15.34 5.15 -15.91
C THR A 118 -15.67 3.67 -15.81
N ASN A 119 -16.01 3.00 -16.91
CA ASN A 119 -16.55 1.65 -16.87
C ASN A 119 -15.43 0.61 -16.77
N TRP A 120 -14.25 0.91 -17.33
CA TRP A 120 -13.03 0.12 -17.09
C TRP A 120 -12.56 0.28 -15.64
N THR A 121 -12.52 1.52 -15.15
CA THR A 121 -12.22 1.83 -13.74
C THR A 121 -13.15 1.06 -12.82
N PHE A 122 -14.46 1.11 -13.12
CA PHE A 122 -15.50 0.47 -12.36
C PHE A 122 -15.40 -1.07 -12.41
N THR A 123 -15.09 -1.65 -13.58
CA THR A 123 -14.86 -3.09 -13.72
C THR A 123 -13.65 -3.55 -12.91
N LEU A 124 -12.54 -2.82 -12.98
CA LEU A 124 -11.36 -3.10 -12.17
C LEU A 124 -11.62 -2.91 -10.68
N TYR A 125 -12.44 -1.91 -10.31
CA TYR A 125 -12.91 -1.70 -8.95
C TYR A 125 -13.74 -2.89 -8.44
N GLY A 126 -14.66 -3.43 -9.25
CA GLY A 126 -15.38 -4.66 -8.93
C GLY A 126 -14.46 -5.87 -8.74
N ALA A 127 -13.49 -6.06 -9.64
CA ALA A 127 -12.48 -7.11 -9.53
C ALA A 127 -11.60 -6.94 -8.27
N GLN A 128 -11.24 -5.70 -7.94
CA GLN A 128 -10.49 -5.35 -6.73
C GLN A 128 -11.31 -5.66 -5.47
N ALA A 129 -12.58 -5.26 -5.42
CA ALA A 129 -13.46 -5.51 -4.29
C ALA A 129 -13.65 -7.02 -4.06
N LEU A 130 -13.88 -7.79 -5.13
CA LEU A 130 -14.01 -9.25 -5.06
C LEU A 130 -12.73 -9.90 -4.53
N LEU A 131 -11.58 -9.50 -5.06
CA LEU A 131 -10.28 -10.03 -4.64
C LEU A 131 -9.95 -9.63 -3.19
N GLY A 132 -10.36 -8.44 -2.78
CA GLY A 132 -10.26 -7.95 -1.41
C GLY A 132 -11.12 -8.77 -0.44
N CYS A 133 -12.36 -9.07 -0.80
CA CYS A 133 -13.22 -9.97 -0.03
C CYS A 133 -12.59 -11.36 0.10
N TYR A 134 -12.12 -11.93 -1.01
CA TYR A 134 -11.48 -13.26 -1.01
C TYR A 134 -10.24 -13.31 -0.10
N THR A 135 -9.35 -12.32 -0.23
CA THR A 135 -8.10 -12.27 0.55
C THR A 135 -8.36 -12.07 2.04
N THR A 136 -9.29 -11.18 2.44
CA THR A 136 -9.67 -11.02 3.85
C THR A 136 -10.38 -12.25 4.40
N PHE A 137 -11.29 -12.87 3.63
CA PHE A 137 -11.97 -14.10 4.06
C PHE A 137 -10.97 -15.24 4.28
N LYS A 138 -9.99 -15.39 3.39
CA LYS A 138 -8.90 -16.37 3.56
C LYS A 138 -8.11 -16.08 4.84
N ALA A 139 -7.80 -14.82 5.12
CA ALA A 139 -7.12 -14.41 6.36
C ALA A 139 -7.96 -14.77 7.61
N LEU A 140 -9.26 -14.47 7.61
CA LEU A 140 -10.19 -14.84 8.69
C LEU A 140 -10.22 -16.36 8.92
N ARG A 141 -10.36 -17.16 7.85
CA ARG A 141 -10.44 -18.62 7.96
C ARG A 141 -9.15 -19.25 8.44
N SER A 142 -8.00 -18.67 8.08
CA SER A 142 -6.70 -19.25 8.42
C SER A 142 -6.39 -19.27 9.91
N GLY A 143 -7.16 -18.54 10.75
CA GLY A 143 -6.90 -18.42 12.19
C GLY A 143 -5.52 -17.82 12.54
N SER A 144 -4.72 -17.46 11.52
CA SER A 144 -3.34 -16.98 11.67
C SER A 144 -3.28 -15.67 12.44
N VAL A 145 -4.42 -14.98 12.59
CA VAL A 145 -4.53 -13.76 13.40
C VAL A 145 -4.27 -14.02 14.88
N TYR A 146 -4.58 -15.22 15.40
CA TYR A 146 -4.44 -15.50 16.83
C TYR A 146 -3.21 -16.34 17.19
N GLN A 147 -2.70 -17.17 16.27
CA GLN A 147 -1.61 -18.09 16.61
C GLN A 147 -0.21 -17.46 16.61
N LEU A 148 0.04 -16.38 15.84
CA LEU A 148 1.36 -15.77 15.81
C LEU A 148 1.71 -15.03 17.12
N GLU A 149 0.71 -14.46 17.78
CA GLU A 149 0.88 -13.65 18.99
C GLU A 149 1.16 -14.51 20.24
N LEU A 150 0.67 -15.76 20.27
CA LEU A 150 1.08 -16.70 21.30
C LEU A 150 2.50 -17.22 21.09
N LYS A 151 2.88 -17.51 19.83
CA LYS A 151 4.13 -18.24 19.56
C LYS A 151 5.39 -17.40 19.74
N VAL A 152 5.32 -16.08 19.51
CA VAL A 152 6.47 -15.17 19.74
C VAL A 152 6.78 -14.98 21.24
N CYS A 153 5.81 -15.23 22.13
CA CYS A 153 6.04 -15.14 23.57
C CYS A 153 6.57 -16.44 24.20
N GLU A 154 6.39 -17.61 23.56
CA GLU A 154 6.80 -18.89 24.14
C GLU A 154 8.21 -19.34 23.72
N ASP A 155 8.71 -18.93 22.54
CA ASP A 155 9.97 -19.46 21.99
C ASP A 155 11.23 -18.60 22.29
N GLU A 156 11.11 -17.49 23.03
CA GLU A 156 12.24 -16.65 23.49
C GLU A 156 12.75 -17.05 24.88
N GLU A 157 12.59 -18.30 25.31
CA GLU A 157 13.58 -18.91 26.20
C GLU A 157 14.85 -19.16 25.38
N PHE A 158 15.62 -18.10 25.17
CA PHE A 158 17.00 -18.24 24.74
C PHE A 158 17.67 -19.20 25.74
N PRO A 159 18.17 -20.37 25.30
CA PRO A 159 18.96 -21.19 26.19
C PRO A 159 20.15 -20.33 26.57
N ILE A 160 20.15 -19.85 27.82
CA ILE A 160 21.30 -19.19 28.42
C ILE A 160 22.37 -20.27 28.37
N ARG A 161 23.21 -20.20 27.33
CA ARG A 161 24.39 -21.02 27.23
C ARG A 161 25.25 -20.57 28.40
N GLN A 162 25.14 -21.30 29.51
CA GLN A 162 26.01 -21.12 30.65
C GLN A 162 27.42 -21.36 30.14
N GLU A 163 28.13 -20.29 29.80
CA GLU A 163 29.55 -20.41 29.51
C GLU A 163 30.24 -20.83 30.82
N PRO A 164 31.05 -21.90 30.79
CA PRO A 164 31.78 -22.35 31.96
C PRO A 164 32.71 -21.24 32.44
N ALA A 165 32.57 -20.87 33.72
CA ALA A 165 33.09 -19.66 34.36
C ALA A 165 34.62 -19.56 34.52
N GLU A 166 35.43 -20.34 33.79
CA GLU A 166 36.85 -20.46 34.08
C GLU A 166 37.73 -20.32 32.83
N ARG A 167 37.99 -19.08 32.40
CA ARG A 167 39.25 -18.74 31.72
C ARG A 167 39.75 -17.35 32.14
N PRO A 168 41.02 -17.19 32.51
CA PRO A 168 41.62 -15.87 32.74
C PRO A 168 41.75 -15.12 31.40
N TRP A 169 41.14 -13.95 31.34
CA TRP A 169 40.96 -13.15 30.14
C TRP A 169 42.23 -12.35 29.79
N ARG A 170 42.76 -12.51 28.56
CA ARG A 170 43.66 -11.54 27.93
C ARG A 170 42.81 -10.48 27.22
N MET A 171 42.72 -9.28 27.81
CA MET A 171 41.87 -8.18 27.35
C MET A 171 42.23 -7.67 25.93
N ASP A 172 43.49 -7.82 25.51
CA ASP A 172 44.01 -7.09 24.35
C ASP A 172 43.65 -7.72 22.98
N GLN A 173 43.17 -8.97 22.95
CA GLN A 173 42.72 -9.63 21.71
C GLN A 173 41.21 -9.50 21.45
N LEU A 174 40.43 -9.02 22.42
CA LEU A 174 38.97 -8.92 22.28
C LEU A 174 38.52 -7.64 21.55
N LEU A 175 39.33 -6.58 21.55
CA LEU A 175 38.97 -5.30 20.93
C LEU A 175 39.10 -5.25 19.40
N SER A 176 39.97 -6.09 18.78
CA SER A 176 40.11 -6.14 17.32
C SER A 176 39.23 -7.20 16.64
N SER A 177 38.71 -8.18 17.40
CA SER A 177 37.83 -9.24 16.89
C SER A 177 36.33 -8.94 17.00
N SER A 178 35.97 -7.93 17.79
CA SER A 178 34.57 -7.56 18.06
C SER A 178 33.95 -6.75 16.92
N THR A 179 34.71 -5.88 16.24
CA THR A 179 34.21 -5.09 15.10
C THR A 179 33.88 -5.94 13.87
N SER A 180 34.67 -6.98 13.57
CA SER A 180 34.41 -7.88 12.44
C SER A 180 33.23 -8.84 12.67
N ARG A 181 33.01 -9.30 13.92
CA ARG A 181 31.82 -10.08 14.28
C ARG A 181 30.53 -9.26 14.20
N VAL A 182 30.56 -8.00 14.64
CA VAL A 182 29.38 -7.12 14.57
C VAL A 182 28.97 -6.85 13.12
N GLN A 183 29.92 -6.63 12.22
CA GLN A 183 29.64 -6.49 10.78
C GLN A 183 29.07 -7.78 10.14
N GLY A 184 29.57 -8.96 10.54
CA GLY A 184 29.06 -10.24 10.05
C GLY A 184 27.61 -10.51 10.47
N VAL A 185 27.28 -10.22 11.74
CA VAL A 185 25.91 -10.39 12.26
C VAL A 185 24.94 -9.40 11.61
N LEU A 186 25.34 -8.14 11.38
CA LEU A 186 24.51 -7.15 10.69
C LEU A 186 24.22 -7.54 9.24
N HIS A 187 25.20 -8.10 8.51
CA HIS A 187 24.99 -8.58 7.14
C HIS A 187 24.08 -9.80 7.05
N LEU A 188 24.22 -10.76 7.97
CA LEU A 188 23.33 -11.93 8.02
C LEU A 188 21.89 -11.53 8.39
N ARG A 189 21.72 -10.52 9.26
CA ARG A 189 20.41 -10.01 9.66
C ARG A 189 19.71 -9.23 8.54
N SER A 190 20.44 -8.48 7.71
CA SER A 190 19.84 -7.78 6.56
C SER A 190 19.45 -8.76 5.43
N ALA A 191 20.28 -9.78 5.18
CA ALA A 191 20.03 -10.80 4.16
C ALA A 191 18.84 -11.71 4.51
N SER A 192 18.65 -12.05 5.79
CA SER A 192 17.50 -12.84 6.23
C SER A 192 16.20 -12.03 6.10
N LYS A 193 16.19 -10.77 6.55
CA LYS A 193 15.02 -9.87 6.49
C LYS A 193 14.48 -9.69 5.06
N GLN A 194 15.38 -9.57 4.08
CA GLN A 194 15.02 -9.43 2.67
C GLN A 194 14.45 -10.72 2.05
N ARG A 195 14.91 -11.89 2.51
CA ARG A 195 14.42 -13.20 2.06
C ARG A 195 13.00 -13.49 2.57
N TRP A 196 12.63 -13.00 3.76
CA TRP A 196 11.30 -13.18 4.33
C TRP A 196 10.22 -12.41 3.55
N GLN A 197 10.46 -11.14 3.21
CA GLN A 197 9.47 -10.30 2.51
C GLN A 197 9.03 -10.86 1.15
N HIS A 198 9.94 -11.51 0.40
CA HIS A 198 9.61 -12.14 -0.87
C HIS A 198 8.83 -13.45 -0.75
N LYS A 199 8.80 -14.09 0.42
CA LYS A 199 8.00 -15.29 0.69
C LYS A 199 6.64 -14.99 1.31
N MET A 200 6.44 -13.81 1.89
CA MET A 200 5.23 -13.54 2.68
C MET A 200 3.96 -13.30 1.86
N PHE A 201 4.03 -12.65 0.70
CA PHE A 201 2.84 -12.39 -0.11
C PHE A 201 2.62 -13.48 -1.16
N THR A 202 1.45 -14.12 -1.07
CA THR A 202 0.93 -15.01 -2.11
C THR A 202 0.71 -14.23 -3.42
N PRO A 203 0.75 -14.88 -4.60
CA PRO A 203 0.49 -14.22 -5.88
C PRO A 203 -0.84 -13.45 -5.90
N THR A 204 -1.87 -13.99 -5.24
CA THR A 204 -3.19 -13.37 -5.10
C THR A 204 -3.14 -12.05 -4.33
N GLU A 205 -2.38 -11.98 -3.23
CA GLU A 205 -2.23 -10.76 -2.43
C GLU A 205 -1.42 -9.69 -3.17
N ARG A 206 -0.41 -10.11 -3.95
CA ARG A 206 0.34 -9.19 -4.82
C ARG A 206 -0.54 -8.60 -5.90
N LEU A 207 -1.34 -9.45 -6.56
CA LEU A 207 -2.30 -9.01 -7.56
C LEU A 207 -3.32 -8.05 -6.95
N PHE A 208 -3.81 -8.37 -5.76
CA PHE A 208 -4.74 -7.53 -5.03
C PHE A 208 -4.17 -6.15 -4.70
N SER A 209 -2.97 -6.11 -4.11
CA SER A 209 -2.27 -4.86 -3.79
C SER A 209 -1.99 -4.03 -5.05
N LEU A 210 -1.55 -4.69 -6.13
CA LEU A 210 -1.31 -4.02 -7.40
C LEU A 210 -2.60 -3.42 -7.98
N LEU A 211 -3.65 -4.23 -8.05
CA LEU A 211 -4.94 -3.82 -8.59
C LEU A 211 -5.55 -2.68 -7.77
N PHE A 212 -5.43 -2.75 -6.44
CA PHE A 212 -5.86 -1.68 -5.54
C PHE A 212 -5.17 -0.35 -5.88
N VAL A 213 -3.84 -0.34 -6.01
CA VAL A 213 -3.09 0.89 -6.33
C VAL A 213 -3.47 1.42 -7.72
N VAL A 214 -3.59 0.55 -8.73
CA VAL A 214 -3.99 0.96 -10.08
C VAL A 214 -5.40 1.56 -10.08
N VAL A 215 -6.37 0.87 -9.47
CA VAL A 215 -7.75 1.34 -9.37
C VAL A 215 -7.79 2.68 -8.63
N PHE A 216 -7.13 2.81 -7.48
CA PHE A 216 -7.18 4.04 -6.71
C PHE A 216 -6.54 5.24 -7.44
N CYS A 217 -5.38 5.05 -8.06
CA CYS A 217 -4.77 6.11 -8.86
C CYS A 217 -5.67 6.51 -10.03
N ASN A 218 -6.33 5.53 -10.65
CA ASN A 218 -7.20 5.77 -11.77
C ASN A 218 -8.51 6.45 -11.36
N SER A 219 -9.11 6.10 -10.22
CA SER A 219 -10.28 6.79 -9.66
C SER A 219 -9.98 8.26 -9.37
N ILE A 220 -8.80 8.58 -8.81
CA ILE A 220 -8.37 9.97 -8.60
C ILE A 220 -8.23 10.68 -9.94
N THR A 221 -7.57 10.04 -10.91
CA THR A 221 -7.35 10.61 -12.24
C THR A 221 -8.65 10.86 -12.98
N VAL A 222 -9.59 9.90 -13.00
CA VAL A 222 -10.92 10.04 -13.62
C VAL A 222 -11.68 11.19 -12.96
N THR A 223 -11.67 11.26 -11.63
CA THR A 223 -12.32 12.33 -10.87
C THR A 223 -11.76 13.69 -11.29
N LEU A 224 -10.43 13.86 -11.23
CA LEU A 224 -9.79 15.13 -11.58
C LEU A 224 -9.97 15.47 -13.06
N PHE A 225 -9.75 14.52 -13.96
CA PHE A 225 -9.91 14.73 -15.39
C PHE A 225 -11.34 15.17 -15.71
N TYR A 226 -12.35 14.46 -15.20
CA TYR A 226 -13.73 14.81 -15.46
C TYR A 226 -14.12 16.17 -14.88
N TRP A 227 -13.83 16.43 -13.60
CA TRP A 227 -14.29 17.65 -12.93
C TRP A 227 -13.47 18.90 -13.25
N VAL A 228 -12.17 18.75 -13.52
CA VAL A 228 -11.30 19.89 -13.85
C VAL A 228 -11.32 20.17 -15.35
N LEU A 229 -11.38 19.15 -16.20
CA LEU A 229 -11.16 19.31 -17.64
C LEU A 229 -12.42 19.14 -18.50
N CYS A 230 -13.41 18.36 -18.06
CA CYS A 230 -14.60 18.06 -18.88
C CYS A 230 -15.88 18.77 -18.41
N SER A 231 -16.11 18.90 -17.10
CA SER A 231 -17.41 19.29 -16.56
C SER A 231 -17.39 20.67 -15.89
N TYR A 232 -17.55 21.73 -16.69
CA TYR A 232 -17.72 23.08 -16.15
C TYR A 232 -19.19 23.44 -15.81
N GLN A 233 -20.19 22.67 -16.30
CA GLN A 233 -21.58 23.19 -16.33
C GLN A 233 -22.70 22.31 -15.73
N ASN A 234 -22.45 21.11 -15.19
CA ASN A 234 -23.54 20.28 -14.63
C ASN A 234 -23.13 19.43 -13.42
N LEU A 235 -23.10 20.04 -12.23
CA LEU A 235 -22.97 19.36 -10.93
C LEU A 235 -24.27 18.66 -10.55
N LYS A 236 -24.62 17.59 -11.27
CA LYS A 236 -25.69 16.68 -10.86
C LYS A 236 -25.10 15.57 -9.99
N LEU A 237 -25.87 15.13 -8.99
CA LEU A 237 -25.42 14.12 -8.02
C LEU A 237 -25.03 12.79 -8.68
N ASP A 238 -25.73 12.40 -9.76
CA ASP A 238 -25.42 11.22 -10.56
C ASP A 238 -24.01 11.28 -11.17
N ASN A 239 -23.60 12.45 -11.69
CA ASN A 239 -22.27 12.67 -12.22
C ASN A 239 -21.21 12.56 -11.11
N ILE A 240 -21.48 13.13 -9.91
CA ILE A 240 -20.56 13.06 -8.77
C ILE A 240 -20.29 11.61 -8.38
N VAL A 241 -21.36 10.83 -8.22
CA VAL A 241 -21.26 9.42 -7.86
C VAL A 241 -20.54 8.60 -8.94
N ARG A 242 -20.82 8.86 -10.23
CA ARG A 242 -20.21 8.12 -11.36
C ARG A 242 -18.71 8.35 -11.50
N HIS A 243 -18.23 9.56 -11.21
CA HIS A 243 -16.85 9.93 -11.50
C HIS A 243 -15.92 9.92 -10.29
N GLY A 244 -16.46 9.98 -9.06
CA GLY A 244 -15.64 9.93 -7.84
C GLY A 244 -16.28 9.21 -6.65
N GLY A 245 -17.43 8.54 -6.82
CA GLY A 245 -18.08 7.81 -5.73
C GLY A 245 -17.27 6.62 -5.22
N ASP A 246 -16.40 6.05 -6.06
CA ASP A 246 -15.49 4.96 -5.73
C ASP A 246 -14.29 5.40 -4.87
N LEU A 247 -13.94 6.69 -4.85
CA LEU A 247 -12.83 7.20 -4.03
C LEU A 247 -13.06 7.03 -2.53
N VAL A 248 -14.30 7.19 -2.06
CA VAL A 248 -14.63 7.07 -0.63
C VAL A 248 -14.32 5.67 -0.10
N PRO A 249 -14.86 4.57 -0.66
CA PRO A 249 -14.54 3.24 -0.19
C PRO A 249 -13.07 2.86 -0.40
N LEU A 250 -12.41 3.30 -1.48
CA LEU A 250 -10.98 3.07 -1.69
C LEU A 250 -10.11 3.76 -0.64
N PHE A 251 -10.46 5.00 -0.27
CA PHE A 251 -9.78 5.72 0.80
C PHE A 251 -10.00 5.03 2.15
N LEU A 252 -11.23 4.61 2.45
CA LEU A 252 -11.53 3.86 3.67
C LEU A 252 -10.78 2.53 3.73
N ASP A 253 -10.68 1.78 2.63
CA ASP A 253 -9.88 0.54 2.58
C ASP A 253 -8.39 0.85 2.77
N LEU A 254 -7.85 1.91 2.16
CA LEU A 254 -6.46 2.32 2.40
C LEU A 254 -6.20 2.66 3.87
N MET A 255 -7.11 3.36 4.54
CA MET A 255 -6.96 3.73 5.95
C MET A 255 -7.19 2.54 6.90
N ALA A 256 -8.13 1.66 6.56
CA ALA A 256 -8.50 0.51 7.38
C ALA A 256 -7.60 -0.72 7.19
N SER A 257 -6.77 -0.73 6.15
CA SER A 257 -5.81 -1.81 5.87
C SER A 257 -4.39 -1.28 5.79
N ARG A 258 -3.39 -2.15 5.87
CA ARG A 258 -1.99 -1.78 5.61
C ARG A 258 -1.55 -2.10 4.18
N HIS A 259 -2.36 -1.74 3.18
CA HIS A 259 -2.01 -1.95 1.77
C HIS A 259 -0.58 -1.49 1.46
N PRO A 260 0.27 -2.36 0.89
CA PRO A 260 1.63 -2.01 0.55
C PRO A 260 1.60 -1.22 -0.76
N VAL A 261 2.14 0.00 -0.73
CA VAL A 261 2.34 0.82 -1.92
C VAL A 261 3.83 0.82 -2.24
N SER A 262 4.21 0.07 -3.26
CA SER A 262 5.58 0.00 -3.74
C SER A 262 5.81 0.98 -4.89
N SER A 263 6.99 1.58 -4.98
CA SER A 263 7.39 2.38 -6.15
C SER A 263 7.32 1.58 -7.44
N SER A 264 7.50 0.25 -7.38
CA SER A 264 7.35 -0.63 -8.55
C SER A 264 5.92 -0.69 -9.09
N HIS A 265 4.91 -0.20 -8.35
CA HIS A 265 3.53 -0.12 -8.86
C HIS A 265 3.37 1.01 -9.87
N VAL A 266 4.23 2.03 -9.86
CA VAL A 266 4.12 3.20 -10.77
C VAL A 266 4.09 2.77 -12.24
N GLN A 267 4.85 1.74 -12.61
CA GLN A 267 4.89 1.23 -13.99
C GLN A 267 3.52 0.71 -14.44
N TRP A 268 2.76 0.08 -13.55
CA TRP A 268 1.45 -0.47 -13.86
C TRP A 268 0.38 0.61 -13.86
N VAL A 269 0.53 1.60 -12.97
CA VAL A 269 -0.29 2.80 -12.96
C VAL A 269 -0.15 3.56 -14.28
N VAL A 270 1.06 3.67 -14.85
CA VAL A 270 1.30 4.32 -16.16
C VAL A 270 0.94 3.42 -17.34
N ALA A 271 1.12 2.10 -17.22
CA ALA A 271 0.76 1.16 -18.28
C ALA A 271 -0.77 1.09 -18.49
N PHE A 272 -1.55 1.19 -17.41
CA PHE A 272 -3.01 1.11 -17.49
C PHE A 272 -3.66 2.12 -18.47
N PRO A 273 -3.45 3.45 -18.36
CA PRO A 273 -4.03 4.41 -19.29
C PRO A 273 -3.54 4.12 -20.72
N SER A 274 -2.30 3.66 -20.90
CA SER A 274 -1.77 3.34 -22.22
C SER A 274 -2.53 2.19 -22.90
N VAL A 275 -2.85 1.13 -22.16
CA VAL A 275 -3.72 0.04 -22.65
C VAL A 275 -5.11 0.56 -22.99
N TYR A 276 -5.66 1.42 -22.12
CA TYR A 276 -6.97 2.03 -22.35
C TYR A 276 -6.98 2.93 -23.60
N LEU A 277 -5.91 3.68 -23.87
CA LEU A 277 -5.78 4.50 -25.07
C LEU A 277 -5.83 3.67 -26.35
N VAL A 278 -5.11 2.54 -26.37
CA VAL A 278 -5.14 1.61 -27.52
C VAL A 278 -6.54 1.05 -27.73
N PHE A 279 -7.23 0.66 -26.65
CA PHE A 279 -8.61 0.21 -26.73
C PHE A 279 -9.54 1.29 -27.30
N MET A 280 -9.44 2.51 -26.77
CA MET A 280 -10.22 3.66 -27.21
C MET A 280 -10.04 3.99 -28.69
N TRP A 281 -8.81 3.86 -29.19
CA TRP A 281 -8.53 4.03 -30.61
C TRP A 281 -9.17 2.95 -31.47
N GLY A 282 -9.09 1.68 -31.06
CA GLY A 282 -9.76 0.59 -31.77
C GLY A 282 -11.26 0.81 -31.82
N LEU A 283 -11.84 1.27 -30.71
CA LEU A 283 -13.26 1.62 -30.64
C LEU A 283 -13.61 2.81 -31.54
N ALA A 284 -12.84 3.90 -31.49
CA ALA A 284 -13.07 5.06 -32.33
C ALA A 284 -12.91 4.73 -33.82
N SER A 285 -11.93 3.89 -34.17
CA SER A 285 -11.69 3.43 -35.54
C SER A 285 -12.82 2.57 -36.08
N SER A 286 -13.42 1.73 -35.24
CA SER A 286 -14.52 0.83 -35.64
C SER A 286 -15.88 1.51 -35.66
N THR A 287 -16.11 2.49 -34.78
CA THR A 287 -17.42 3.17 -34.62
C THR A 287 -17.48 4.55 -35.27
N GLY A 288 -16.33 5.12 -35.63
CA GLY A 288 -16.21 6.51 -36.09
C GLY A 288 -16.48 7.55 -35.00
N ARG A 289 -16.53 7.15 -33.72
CA ARG A 289 -16.89 8.01 -32.60
C ARG A 289 -15.90 7.90 -31.44
N TRP A 290 -15.40 9.03 -30.98
CA TRP A 290 -14.65 9.11 -29.72
C TRP A 290 -15.60 9.17 -28.53
N VAL A 291 -15.25 8.45 -27.47
CA VAL A 291 -16.04 8.41 -26.23
C VAL A 291 -15.94 9.74 -25.47
N TYR A 292 -14.76 10.36 -25.51
CA TYR A 292 -14.52 11.72 -25.02
C TYR A 292 -14.13 12.58 -26.21
N GLY A 293 -14.93 13.61 -26.50
CA GLY A 293 -14.67 14.49 -27.64
C GLY A 293 -13.37 15.28 -27.50
N GLU A 294 -12.87 15.43 -26.28
CA GLU A 294 -11.58 16.07 -25.94
C GLU A 294 -10.39 15.20 -26.34
N LEU A 295 -10.57 13.88 -26.36
CA LEU A 295 -9.57 12.90 -26.77
C LEU A 295 -9.65 12.57 -28.27
N ASP A 296 -10.39 13.35 -29.04
CA ASP A 296 -10.49 13.16 -30.48
C ASP A 296 -9.18 13.58 -31.17
N TRP A 297 -8.48 12.62 -31.78
CA TRP A 297 -7.20 12.86 -32.48
C TRP A 297 -7.29 13.82 -33.65
N SER A 298 -8.50 14.03 -34.21
CA SER A 298 -8.69 15.06 -35.22
C SER A 298 -8.45 16.48 -34.68
N LYS A 299 -8.45 16.65 -33.34
CA LYS A 299 -8.20 17.93 -32.67
C LYS A 299 -6.75 18.00 -32.19
N PRO A 300 -6.00 19.07 -32.52
CA PRO A 300 -4.60 19.19 -32.10
C PRO A 300 -4.44 19.27 -30.58
N ILE A 301 -5.45 19.78 -29.87
CA ILE A 301 -5.45 19.87 -28.41
C ILE A 301 -5.55 18.50 -27.70
N SER A 302 -5.98 17.44 -28.40
CA SER A 302 -6.07 16.09 -27.83
C SER A 302 -4.73 15.60 -27.30
N LEU A 303 -3.61 15.97 -27.93
CA LEU A 303 -2.27 15.65 -27.47
C LEU A 303 -2.00 16.18 -26.05
N VAL A 304 -2.48 17.39 -25.75
CA VAL A 304 -2.35 17.99 -24.41
C VAL A 304 -3.14 17.19 -23.40
N TYR A 305 -4.36 16.75 -23.74
CA TYR A 305 -5.17 15.91 -22.85
C TYR A 305 -4.53 14.54 -22.61
N TYR A 306 -3.90 13.92 -23.61
CA TYR A 306 -3.17 12.67 -23.41
C TYR A 306 -1.96 12.81 -22.50
N LEU A 307 -1.19 13.88 -22.67
CA LEU A 307 -0.08 14.19 -21.77
C LEU A 307 -0.60 14.47 -20.35
N ALA A 308 -1.69 15.22 -20.22
CA ALA A 308 -2.33 15.52 -18.95
C ALA A 308 -2.80 14.25 -18.23
N LEU A 309 -3.36 13.26 -18.95
CA LEU A 309 -3.75 11.97 -18.35
C LEU A 309 -2.58 11.22 -17.73
N VAL A 310 -1.43 11.16 -18.42
CA VAL A 310 -0.23 10.50 -17.88
C VAL A 310 0.30 11.25 -16.65
N LEU A 311 0.36 12.58 -16.71
CA LEU A 311 0.79 13.42 -15.58
C LEU A 311 -0.17 13.29 -14.38
N LEU A 312 -1.49 13.26 -14.62
CA LEU A 312 -2.49 13.04 -13.59
C LEU A 312 -2.38 11.65 -12.94
N MET A 313 -2.03 10.61 -13.72
CA MET A 313 -1.78 9.27 -13.16
C MET A 313 -0.55 9.24 -12.26
N LEU A 314 0.54 9.92 -12.65
CA LEU A 314 1.75 10.06 -11.82
C LEU A 314 1.45 10.86 -10.55
N PHE A 315 0.71 11.96 -10.67
CA PHE A 315 0.24 12.76 -9.53
C PHE A 315 -0.62 11.93 -8.58
N SER A 316 -1.56 11.15 -9.12
CA SER A 316 -2.43 10.27 -8.35
C SER A 316 -1.64 9.18 -7.62
N PHE A 317 -0.62 8.61 -8.26
CA PHE A 317 0.30 7.68 -7.59
C PHE A 317 1.05 8.34 -6.43
N GLY A 318 1.59 9.55 -6.65
CA GLY A 318 2.23 10.33 -5.60
C GLY A 318 1.29 10.57 -4.42
N THR A 319 0.02 10.89 -4.71
CA THR A 319 -1.02 11.10 -3.69
C THR A 319 -1.30 9.82 -2.90
N VAL A 320 -1.57 8.69 -3.57
CA VAL A 320 -1.81 7.40 -2.90
C VAL A 320 -0.59 6.97 -2.07
N TYR A 321 0.62 7.18 -2.59
CA TYR A 321 1.86 6.89 -1.88
C TYR A 321 2.00 7.75 -0.62
N LEU A 322 1.78 9.06 -0.70
CA LEU A 322 1.81 9.96 0.45
C LEU A 322 0.75 9.60 1.49
N LEU A 323 -0.49 9.29 1.07
CA LEU A 323 -1.55 8.85 1.97
C LEU A 323 -1.16 7.57 2.72
N ALA A 324 -0.58 6.59 2.03
CA ALA A 324 -0.07 5.38 2.66
C ALA A 324 1.05 5.69 3.68
N ARG A 325 1.96 6.63 3.37
CA ARG A 325 3.03 7.05 4.29
C ARG A 325 2.48 7.79 5.52
N CYS A 326 1.52 8.67 5.33
CA CYS A 326 0.83 9.37 6.43
C CYS A 326 0.13 8.37 7.36
N ARG A 327 -0.54 7.36 6.81
CA ARG A 327 -1.13 6.25 7.58
C ARG A 327 -0.09 5.54 8.44
N GLU A 328 1.02 5.10 7.84
CA GLU A 328 2.08 4.40 8.59
C GLU A 328 2.70 5.27 9.69
N TRP A 329 2.92 6.55 9.40
CA TRP A 329 3.43 7.51 10.38
C TRP A 329 2.46 7.67 11.56
N TYR A 330 1.17 7.82 11.27
CA TYR A 330 0.12 7.93 12.29
C TYR A 330 0.05 6.71 13.20
N HIS A 331 0.13 5.49 12.64
CA HIS A 331 0.17 4.27 13.45
C HIS A 331 1.38 4.20 14.37
N LYS A 332 2.58 4.55 13.87
CA LYS A 332 3.80 4.59 14.70
C LYS A 332 3.66 5.58 15.84
N PHE A 333 3.11 6.76 15.55
CA PHE A 333 2.89 7.80 16.55
C PHE A 333 1.95 7.35 17.67
N ILE A 334 0.82 6.69 17.34
CA ILE A 334 -0.11 6.14 18.34
C ILE A 334 0.58 5.08 19.21
N ASN A 335 1.28 4.14 18.57
CA ASN A 335 1.93 3.04 19.28
C ASN A 335 3.01 3.57 20.25
N HIS A 336 3.78 4.56 19.84
CA HIS A 336 4.80 5.18 20.70
C HIS A 336 4.18 5.86 21.93
N ARG A 337 3.07 6.60 21.76
CA ARG A 337 2.33 7.19 22.89
C ARG A 337 1.78 6.14 23.86
N SER A 338 1.26 5.04 23.33
CA SER A 338 0.74 3.94 24.16
C SER A 338 1.83 3.31 25.03
N GLN A 339 3.01 3.04 24.44
CA GLN A 339 4.15 2.48 25.16
C GLN A 339 4.70 3.42 26.25
N ASN A 340 4.84 4.72 25.95
CA ASN A 340 5.33 5.69 26.93
C ASN A 340 4.36 5.86 28.11
N GLY A 341 3.05 5.82 27.86
CA GLY A 341 2.02 5.85 28.91
C GLY A 341 2.08 4.64 29.85
N LEU A 342 2.27 3.43 29.28
CA LEU A 342 2.41 2.19 30.05
C LEU A 342 3.67 2.19 30.95
N CYS A 343 4.80 2.69 30.44
CA CYS A 343 6.02 2.82 31.25
C CYS A 343 5.85 3.82 32.40
N SER A 344 5.15 4.93 32.18
CA SER A 344 4.88 5.90 33.25
C SER A 344 4.06 5.31 34.39
N ILE A 345 3.05 4.47 34.09
CA ILE A 345 2.20 3.84 35.11
C ILE A 345 3.01 2.82 35.94
N LYS A 346 3.88 2.03 35.29
CA LYS A 346 4.74 1.07 36.00
C LYS A 346 5.73 1.73 36.95
N ASN A 347 6.29 2.89 36.57
CA ASN A 347 7.21 3.64 37.43
C ASN A 347 6.51 4.25 38.66
N VAL A 348 5.21 4.53 38.59
CA VAL A 348 4.42 5.00 39.73
C VAL A 348 4.03 3.82 40.64
N ALA A 349 3.59 2.69 40.06
CA ALA A 349 3.19 1.51 40.84
C ALA A 349 4.37 0.77 41.49
N GLY A 350 5.58 0.89 40.93
CA GLY A 350 6.80 0.27 41.47
C GLY A 350 7.42 0.99 42.67
N ARG A 351 6.93 2.18 43.06
CA ARG A 351 7.24 2.75 44.38
C ARG A 351 6.42 2.01 45.42
N HIS A 352 6.96 0.89 45.89
CA HIS A 352 6.43 0.19 47.05
C HIS A 352 6.26 1.19 48.21
N PRO A 353 5.09 1.24 48.87
CA PRO A 353 4.86 2.07 50.07
C PRO A 353 5.63 1.58 51.31
N HIS A 354 6.61 0.70 51.17
CA HIS A 354 7.31 0.06 52.29
C HIS A 354 8.31 0.95 53.04
N GLU A 355 8.53 2.20 52.62
CA GLU A 355 9.45 3.11 53.33
C GLU A 355 8.77 4.16 54.21
N GLU A 356 7.44 4.30 54.21
CA GLU A 356 6.76 5.28 55.08
C GLU A 356 6.29 4.73 56.44
N GLU A 357 6.36 3.41 56.68
CA GLU A 357 5.86 2.82 57.93
C GLU A 357 6.94 2.64 59.03
N ALA A 358 8.20 3.03 58.78
CA ALA A 358 9.31 2.82 59.72
C ALA A 358 9.57 3.98 60.72
N SER A 359 8.82 5.10 60.67
CA SER A 359 9.12 6.29 61.50
C SER A 359 8.09 6.65 62.58
N PHE A 360 7.10 5.81 62.87
CA PHE A 360 6.15 6.02 63.97
C PHE A 360 6.28 4.98 65.07
N LEU A 361 7.42 4.99 65.78
CA LEU A 361 7.49 4.45 67.13
C LEU A 361 7.76 5.60 68.11
N PRO A 362 6.79 5.98 68.96
CA PRO A 362 7.03 6.94 70.04
C PRO A 362 7.97 6.33 71.09
N ALA A 363 8.91 7.15 71.55
CA ALA A 363 9.94 6.81 72.53
C ALA A 363 9.40 6.61 73.96
#